data_AF-A0A850NXC8-F1
#
_entry.id   AF-A0A850NXC8-F1
#
_cell.length_a   1.000
_cell.length_b   1.000
_cell.length_c   1.000
_cell.angle_alpha   90.00
_cell.angle_beta   90.00
_cell.angle_gamma   90.00
#
_symmetry.space_group_name_H-M   'P 1'
#
loop_
_entity.id
_entity.type
_entity.pdbx_description
1 polymer ?
#
loop_
_entity_poly.entity_id
_entity_poly.type
_entity_poly.pdbx_seq_one_letter_code
_entity_poly.pdbx_strand_id
1 'polypeptide(L)'
;TAPDLVVEGALACAAATVELARSIETLAPFGAGHGEPIVVVTRVRVAYAERVGRDQGTLRLSVEGEGGGPRLKAMLFRALDGAPARIAAELERRDGTWWDLAGQLRAESWNGTVSVTLFIVDAAPAGHLDRLLGERASGT
;
A
#
# COMPACT_ATOMS: atom_id res chain seq x y z
N THR A 1 -21.91 6.47 0.35
CA THR A 1 -21.12 5.49 1.13
C THR A 1 -19.94 5.07 0.27
N ALA A 2 -18.72 5.14 0.79
CA ALA A 2 -17.57 4.56 0.09
C ALA A 2 -17.73 3.04 0.06
N PRO A 3 -17.29 2.34 -1.00
CA PRO A 3 -17.34 0.88 -1.04
C PRO A 3 -16.41 0.28 0.01
N ASP A 4 -16.82 -0.82 0.62
CA ASP A 4 -15.98 -1.57 1.56
C ASP A 4 -14.78 -2.18 0.82
N LEU A 5 -13.59 -2.08 1.44
CA LEU A 5 -12.36 -2.69 0.94
C LEU A 5 -12.16 -4.04 1.64
N VAL A 6 -12.14 -5.13 0.86
CA VAL A 6 -11.80 -6.46 1.38
C VAL A 6 -10.28 -6.62 1.34
N VAL A 7 -9.70 -7.01 2.47
CA VAL A 7 -8.26 -7.25 2.62
C VAL A 7 -8.01 -8.69 3.07
N GLU A 8 -6.96 -9.30 2.55
CA GLU A 8 -6.57 -10.68 2.86
C GLU A 8 -5.81 -10.79 4.18
N GLY A 9 -5.14 -9.72 4.59
CA GLY A 9 -4.36 -9.69 5.82
C GLY A 9 -3.47 -8.47 5.95
N ALA A 10 -2.80 -8.39 7.09
CA ALA A 10 -1.87 -7.34 7.44
C ALA A 10 -0.46 -7.91 7.63
N LEU A 11 0.55 -7.17 7.20
CA LEU A 11 1.96 -7.56 7.31
C LEU A 11 2.86 -6.35 7.61
N ALA A 12 3.98 -6.64 8.28
CA ALA A 12 5.05 -5.66 8.45
C ALA A 12 5.75 -5.38 7.10
N CYS A 13 6.32 -4.18 6.96
CA CYS A 13 7.07 -3.78 5.76
C CYS A 13 8.16 -4.78 5.35
N ALA A 14 8.88 -5.37 6.30
CA ALA A 14 9.95 -6.33 6.01
C ALA A 14 9.45 -7.69 5.49
N ALA A 15 8.17 -8.01 5.70
CA ALA A 15 7.55 -9.24 5.19
C ALA A 15 7.02 -9.08 3.76
N ALA A 16 6.99 -7.86 3.22
CA ALA A 16 6.65 -7.60 1.83
C ALA A 16 7.85 -7.95 0.96
N THR A 17 7.99 -9.23 0.60
CA THR A 17 9.13 -9.75 -0.18
C THR A 17 8.74 -10.16 -1.60
N VAL A 18 9.75 -10.38 -2.45
CA VAL A 18 9.57 -10.91 -3.81
C VAL A 18 8.97 -12.31 -3.77
N GLU A 19 9.36 -13.15 -2.81
CA GLU A 19 8.84 -14.50 -2.65
C GLU A 19 7.34 -14.46 -2.32
N LEU A 20 6.92 -13.60 -1.39
CA LEU A 20 5.50 -13.43 -1.07
C LEU A 20 4.71 -12.94 -2.29
N ALA A 21 5.23 -11.93 -2.99
CA ALA A 21 4.58 -11.40 -4.19
C ALA A 21 4.42 -12.48 -5.28
N ARG A 22 5.46 -13.29 -5.52
CA ARG A 22 5.39 -14.43 -6.45
C ARG A 22 4.40 -15.50 -6.01
N SER A 23 4.32 -15.78 -4.70
CA SER A 23 3.31 -16.70 -4.17
C SER A 23 1.90 -16.20 -4.44
N ILE A 24 1.63 -14.90 -4.27
CA ILE A 24 0.34 -14.28 -4.62
C ILE A 24 0.06 -14.40 -6.13
N GLU A 25 1.06 -14.17 -6.98
CA GLU A 25 0.92 -14.29 -8.44
C GLU A 25 0.49 -15.70 -8.89
N THR A 26 0.79 -16.75 -8.11
CA THR A 26 0.32 -18.12 -8.42
C THR A 26 -1.21 -18.29 -8.31
N LEU A 27 -1.91 -17.35 -7.69
CA LEU A 27 -3.38 -17.34 -7.57
C LEU A 27 -4.07 -16.80 -8.83
N ALA A 28 -3.31 -16.28 -9.80
CA ALA A 28 -3.84 -15.83 -11.08
C ALA A 28 -4.54 -16.97 -11.86
N PRO A 29 -5.52 -16.67 -12.73
CA PRO A 29 -5.87 -15.34 -13.26
C PRO A 29 -6.78 -14.52 -12.34
N PHE A 30 -6.49 -13.22 -12.22
CA PHE A 30 -7.35 -12.25 -11.55
C PHE A 30 -8.37 -11.63 -12.53
N GLY A 31 -9.55 -11.29 -12.03
CA GLY A 31 -10.61 -10.70 -12.84
C GLY A 31 -11.93 -10.52 -12.09
N ALA A 32 -13.02 -10.37 -12.85
CA ALA A 32 -14.36 -10.21 -12.28
C ALA A 32 -14.73 -11.44 -11.43
N GLY A 33 -14.96 -11.23 -10.12
CA GLY A 33 -15.28 -12.29 -9.16
C GLY A 33 -14.07 -12.91 -8.45
N HIS A 34 -12.85 -12.66 -8.92
CA HIS A 34 -11.62 -13.07 -8.24
C HIS A 34 -10.59 -11.93 -8.38
N GLY A 35 -10.81 -10.89 -7.56
CA GLY A 35 -9.94 -9.73 -7.53
C GLY A 35 -8.53 -10.12 -7.08
N GLU A 36 -7.54 -9.33 -7.49
CA GLU A 36 -6.19 -9.49 -7.00
C GLU A 36 -6.14 -9.22 -5.48
N PRO A 37 -5.52 -10.12 -4.69
CA PRO A 37 -5.34 -9.98 -3.25
C PRO A 37 -4.86 -8.60 -2.80
N ILE A 38 -5.57 -8.00 -1.84
CA ILE A 38 -5.18 -6.74 -1.22
C ILE A 38 -4.65 -7.04 0.18
N VAL A 39 -3.45 -6.58 0.46
CA VAL A 39 -2.83 -6.69 1.79
C VAL A 39 -2.64 -5.31 2.39
N VAL A 40 -2.54 -5.25 3.72
CA VAL A 40 -2.20 -4.02 4.45
C VAL A 40 -0.76 -4.09 4.91
N VAL A 41 0.10 -3.21 4.41
CA VAL A 41 1.43 -3.00 4.96
C VAL A 41 1.32 -1.98 6.09
N THR A 42 1.45 -2.48 7.32
CA THR A 42 1.12 -1.71 8.52
C THR A 42 2.29 -0.89 9.03
N ARG A 43 1.98 0.28 9.62
CA ARG A 43 2.90 1.11 10.40
C ARG A 43 4.19 1.42 9.64
N VAL A 44 4.06 2.09 8.49
CA VAL A 44 5.18 2.55 7.68
C VAL A 44 5.31 4.06 7.66
N ARG A 45 6.53 4.54 7.48
CA ARG A 45 6.83 5.95 7.21
C ARG A 45 7.23 6.13 5.75
N VAL A 46 6.81 7.23 5.14
CA VAL A 46 7.27 7.63 3.81
C VAL A 46 8.67 8.21 3.89
N ALA A 47 9.67 7.50 3.35
CA ALA A 47 11.06 7.93 3.27
C ALA A 47 11.35 8.72 1.98
N TYR A 48 10.62 8.43 0.91
CA TYR A 48 10.74 9.11 -0.38
C TYR A 48 9.37 9.19 -1.06
N ALA A 49 9.11 10.31 -1.75
CA ALA A 49 7.91 10.55 -2.53
C ALA A 49 8.27 11.42 -3.74
N GLU A 50 7.84 11.00 -4.93
CA GLU A 50 8.05 11.74 -6.18
C GLU A 50 6.91 11.44 -7.16
N ARG A 51 6.36 12.49 -7.77
CA ARG A 51 5.44 12.34 -8.89
C ARG A 51 6.21 11.94 -10.15
N VAL A 52 5.72 10.92 -10.83
CA VAL A 52 6.35 10.34 -12.02
C VAL A 52 5.35 10.25 -13.17
N GLY A 53 5.88 10.11 -14.39
CA GLY A 53 5.09 10.08 -15.63
C GLY A 53 4.92 11.46 -16.27
N ARG A 54 4.47 11.47 -17.53
CA ARG A 54 4.32 12.70 -18.32
C ARG A 54 3.28 13.65 -17.73
N ASP A 55 2.21 13.10 -17.18
CA ASP A 55 1.12 13.82 -16.55
C ASP A 55 1.33 14.05 -15.06
N GLN A 56 2.39 13.49 -14.46
CA GLN A 56 2.61 13.50 -13.00
C GLN A 56 1.44 12.83 -12.23
N GLY A 57 0.73 11.92 -12.90
CA GLY A 57 -0.46 11.22 -12.42
C GLY A 57 -0.20 10.05 -11.48
N THR A 58 1.07 9.73 -11.24
CA THR A 58 1.50 8.61 -10.41
C THR A 58 2.46 9.09 -9.34
N LEU A 59 2.24 8.73 -8.09
CA LEU A 59 3.17 8.96 -7.00
C LEU A 59 4.00 7.70 -6.76
N ARG A 60 5.31 7.81 -6.92
CA ARG A 60 6.29 6.79 -6.56
C ARG A 60 6.78 7.04 -5.13
N LEU A 61 6.79 6.00 -4.33
CA LEU A 61 7.11 6.04 -2.91
C LEU A 61 8.20 5.03 -2.55
N SER A 62 8.96 5.35 -1.52
CA SER A 62 9.76 4.38 -0.76
C SER A 62 9.36 4.49 0.70
N VAL A 63 8.96 3.37 1.30
CA VAL A 63 8.47 3.33 2.69
C VAL A 63 9.33 2.42 3.55
N GLU A 64 9.39 2.71 4.84
CA GLU A 64 10.15 1.95 5.85
C GLU A 64 9.27 1.64 7.07
N GLY A 65 9.45 0.46 7.67
CA GLY A 65 8.70 0.03 8.86
C GLY A 65 9.38 0.39 10.19
N GLU A 66 8.68 0.14 11.31
CA GLU A 66 9.11 0.53 12.68
C GLU A 66 10.43 -0.09 13.20
N GLY A 67 10.97 -1.11 12.54
CA GLY A 67 12.27 -1.71 12.89
C GLY A 67 13.43 -1.28 12.00
N GLY A 68 13.20 -0.36 11.05
CA GLY A 68 14.11 -0.13 9.94
C GLY A 68 14.16 -1.33 8.99
N GLY A 69 15.29 -1.53 8.31
CA GLY A 69 15.49 -2.62 7.34
C GLY A 69 15.23 -2.20 5.88
N PRO A 70 15.04 -3.17 4.98
CA PRO A 70 14.83 -2.90 3.56
C PRO A 70 13.59 -2.02 3.34
N ARG A 71 13.73 -1.02 2.47
CA ARG A 71 12.61 -0.18 2.08
C ARG A 71 11.76 -0.86 1.03
N LEU A 72 10.44 -0.67 1.14
CA LEU A 72 9.48 -1.14 0.15
C LEU A 72 9.20 -0.04 -0.86
N LYS A 73 9.28 -0.38 -2.16
CA LYS A 73 8.78 0.48 -3.23
C LYS A 73 7.26 0.43 -3.22
N ALA A 74 6.60 1.59 -3.35
CA ALA A 74 5.17 1.64 -3.51
C ALA A 74 4.77 2.64 -4.61
N MET A 75 3.61 2.43 -5.20
CA MET A 75 3.07 3.21 -6.32
C MET A 75 1.61 3.54 -6.04
N LEU A 76 1.24 4.82 -6.10
CA LEU A 76 -0.14 5.28 -6.05
C LEU A 76 -0.52 5.91 -7.39
N PHE A 77 -1.49 5.31 -8.07
CA PHE A 77 -1.96 5.78 -9.37
C PHE A 77 -3.10 6.78 -9.23
N ARG A 78 -3.36 7.52 -10.31
CA ARG A 78 -4.44 8.52 -10.39
C ARG A 78 -4.32 9.61 -9.31
N ALA A 79 -3.08 9.97 -8.96
CA ALA A 79 -2.72 10.89 -7.88
C ALA A 79 -3.08 12.37 -8.14
N LEU A 80 -3.92 12.67 -9.13
CA LEU A 80 -4.33 14.01 -9.52
C LEU A 80 -5.81 14.29 -9.22
N ASP A 81 -6.66 13.25 -9.20
CA ASP A 81 -8.09 13.40 -8.99
C ASP A 81 -8.66 12.46 -7.93
N GLY A 82 -9.78 12.86 -7.31
CA GLY A 82 -10.56 12.02 -6.41
C GLY A 82 -9.89 11.72 -5.07
N ALA A 83 -10.18 10.54 -4.51
CA ALA A 83 -9.59 10.09 -3.25
C ALA A 83 -8.06 9.87 -3.34
N PRO A 84 -7.50 9.26 -4.40
CA PRO A 84 -6.06 9.08 -4.53
C PRO A 84 -5.26 10.39 -4.51
N ALA A 85 -5.80 11.49 -5.04
CA ALA A 85 -5.14 12.80 -4.99
C ALA A 85 -4.96 13.32 -3.55
N ARG A 86 -5.97 13.12 -2.69
CA ARG A 86 -5.90 13.51 -1.28
C ARG A 86 -4.89 12.67 -0.52
N ILE A 87 -4.90 11.35 -0.77
CA ILE A 87 -3.90 10.43 -0.21
C ILE A 87 -2.49 10.85 -0.66
N ALA A 88 -2.31 11.14 -1.95
CA ALA A 88 -1.03 11.58 -2.49
C ALA A 88 -0.51 12.84 -1.78
N ALA A 89 -1.36 13.86 -1.62
CA ALA A 89 -0.99 15.10 -0.95
C ALA A 89 -0.53 14.87 0.51
N GLU A 90 -1.20 13.99 1.25
CA GLU A 90 -0.80 13.67 2.62
C GLU A 90 0.51 12.86 2.68
N LEU A 91 0.68 11.87 1.79
CA LEU A 91 1.92 11.09 1.73
C LEU A 91 3.13 11.94 1.31
N GLU A 92 2.93 12.95 0.46
CA GLU A 92 3.99 13.87 0.00
C GLU A 92 4.56 14.75 1.12
N ARG A 93 3.75 15.08 2.14
CA ARG A 93 4.17 15.90 3.29
C ARG A 93 5.36 15.32 4.03
N ARG A 94 5.42 13.98 4.14
CA ARG A 94 6.50 13.24 4.83
C ARG A 94 6.81 13.79 6.22
N ASP A 95 5.77 14.18 6.96
CA ASP A 95 5.86 14.86 8.26
C ASP A 95 6.10 13.93 9.46
N GLY A 96 6.52 12.69 9.19
CA GLY A 96 6.78 11.68 10.22
C GLY A 96 5.56 10.86 10.63
N THR A 97 4.39 11.11 10.01
CA THR A 97 3.19 10.28 10.19
C THR A 97 3.46 8.82 9.83
N TRP A 98 2.99 7.92 10.69
CA TRP A 98 2.91 6.48 10.41
C TRP A 98 1.63 6.16 9.64
N TRP A 99 1.73 5.28 8.66
CA TRP A 99 0.66 4.92 7.74
C TRP A 99 0.41 3.42 7.72
N ASP A 100 -0.84 3.04 7.55
CA ASP A 100 -1.25 1.71 7.08
C ASP A 100 -1.60 1.85 5.59
N LEU A 101 -0.93 1.09 4.73
CA LEU A 101 -1.10 1.16 3.27
C LEU A 101 -1.76 -0.12 2.76
N ALA A 102 -2.95 -0.01 2.19
CA ALA A 102 -3.61 -1.12 1.54
C ALA A 102 -3.25 -1.16 0.05
N GLY A 103 -2.89 -2.33 -0.46
CA GLY A 103 -2.51 -2.45 -1.86
C GLY A 103 -2.25 -3.88 -2.33
N GLN A 104 -1.98 -3.99 -3.62
CA GLN A 104 -1.61 -5.24 -4.27
C GLN A 104 -0.09 -5.38 -4.26
N LEU A 105 0.42 -6.53 -3.82
CA LEU A 105 1.85 -6.79 -3.77
C LEU A 105 2.28 -7.54 -5.04
N ARG A 106 3.20 -6.96 -5.83
CA ARG A 106 3.62 -7.53 -7.12
C ARG A 106 5.12 -7.67 -7.22
N ALA A 107 5.58 -8.72 -7.88
CA ALA A 107 6.98 -8.88 -8.27
C ALA A 107 7.18 -8.22 -9.64
N GLU A 108 7.87 -7.08 -9.66
CA GLU A 108 8.20 -6.36 -10.89
C GLU A 108 9.62 -6.69 -11.34
N SER A 109 9.76 -7.08 -12.62
CA SER A 109 11.07 -7.25 -13.26
C SER A 109 11.47 -5.98 -14.02
N TRP A 110 12.61 -5.39 -13.66
CA TRP A 110 13.16 -4.23 -14.34
C TRP A 110 14.68 -4.39 -14.52
N ASN A 111 15.17 -4.27 -15.75
CA ASN A 111 16.58 -4.39 -16.09
C ASN A 111 17.25 -5.66 -15.52
N GLY A 112 16.55 -6.80 -15.59
CA GLY A 112 17.04 -8.09 -15.07
C GLY A 112 16.99 -8.25 -13.55
N THR A 113 16.54 -7.23 -12.81
CA THR A 113 16.34 -7.30 -11.36
C THR A 113 14.85 -7.43 -11.05
N VAL A 114 14.50 -8.40 -10.21
CA VAL A 114 13.13 -8.53 -9.68
C VAL A 114 13.04 -7.85 -8.34
N SER A 115 12.03 -7.00 -8.17
CA SER A 115 11.77 -6.25 -6.94
C SER A 115 10.30 -6.34 -6.57
N VAL A 116 9.99 -6.15 -5.30
CA VAL A 116 8.63 -6.10 -4.80
C VAL A 116 8.13 -4.66 -4.82
N THR A 117 6.90 -4.46 -5.33
CA THR A 117 6.21 -3.17 -5.34
C THR A 117 4.82 -3.32 -4.76
N LEU A 118 4.44 -2.42 -3.86
CA LEU A 118 3.06 -2.27 -3.41
C LEU A 118 2.32 -1.28 -4.30
N PHE A 119 1.25 -1.72 -4.94
CA PHE A 119 0.33 -0.87 -5.71
C PHE A 119 -0.79 -0.42 -4.77
N ILE A 120 -0.66 0.80 -4.26
CA ILE A 120 -1.54 1.36 -3.23
C ILE A 120 -2.92 1.60 -3.84
N VAL A 121 -3.94 1.09 -3.15
CA VAL A 121 -5.36 1.34 -3.44
C VAL A 121 -6.01 2.25 -2.41
N ASP A 122 -5.55 2.19 -1.16
CA ASP A 122 -6.00 3.04 -0.07
C ASP A 122 -4.91 3.23 1.00
N ALA A 123 -5.03 4.27 1.81
CA ALA A 123 -4.08 4.58 2.88
C ALA A 123 -4.75 5.34 4.01
N ALA A 124 -4.34 5.04 5.24
CA ALA A 124 -4.79 5.76 6.43
C ALA A 124 -3.64 5.98 7.41
N PRO A 125 -3.69 7.02 8.25
CA PRO A 125 -2.78 7.13 9.39
C PRO A 125 -2.90 5.88 10.28
N ALA A 126 -1.75 5.35 10.69
CA ALA A 126 -1.69 4.14 11.49
C ALA A 126 -2.44 4.31 12.83
N GLY A 127 -3.12 3.25 13.26
CA GLY A 127 -4.00 3.28 14.45
C GLY A 127 -5.44 3.72 14.17
N HIS A 128 -5.75 4.13 12.93
CA HIS A 128 -7.14 4.32 12.50
C HIS A 128 -7.91 2.99 12.46
N LEU A 129 -7.25 1.88 12.10
CA LEU A 129 -7.86 0.53 12.08
C LEU A 129 -8.12 -0.01 13.50
N ASP A 130 -7.21 0.22 14.45
CA ASP A 130 -7.38 -0.17 15.86
C ASP A 130 -8.61 0.50 16.48
N ARG A 131 -8.88 1.75 16.10
CA ARG A 131 -10.05 2.49 16.56
C ARG A 131 -11.36 1.90 16.02
N LEU A 132 -11.40 1.54 14.73
CA LEU A 132 -12.58 0.92 14.12
C LEU A 132 -12.88 -0.48 14.68
N LEU A 133 -11.85 -1.24 15.05
CA LEU A 133 -12.01 -2.55 15.69
C LEU A 133 -12.40 -2.42 17.18
N GLY A 134 -11.85 -1.44 17.91
CA GLY A 134 -12.21 -1.16 19.31
C GLY A 134 -13.64 -0.64 19.48
N GLU A 135 -14.15 0.15 18.52
CA GLU A 135 -15.53 0.64 18.51
C GLU A 135 -16.55 -0.48 18.20
N ARG A 136 -16.15 -1.55 17.49
CA ARG A 136 -17.00 -2.73 17.24
C ARG A 136 -17.07 -3.69 18.43
N ALA A 137 -16.04 -3.74 19.27
CA ALA A 137 -15.99 -4.62 20.45
C ALA A 137 -16.74 -4.04 21.68
N SER A 138 -17.12 -2.76 21.64
CA SER A 138 -17.78 -2.06 22.75
C SER A 138 -19.29 -1.85 22.54
N GLY A 139 -19.84 -2.34 21.44
CA GLY A 139 -21.29 -2.40 21.18
C GLY A 139 -21.87 -3.78 21.52
N THR A 140 -22.12 -4.04 22.80
CA THR A 140 -23.02 -5.09 23.30
C THR A 140 -23.74 -4.54 24.51
#